data_AF-A0A538H088-F1
#
_entry.id   AF-A0A538H088-F1
#
_cell.length_a   1.000
_cell.length_b   1.000
_cell.length_c   1.000
_cell.angle_alpha   90.00
_cell.angle_beta   90.00
_cell.angle_gamma   90.00
#
_symmetry.space_group_name_H-M   'P 1'
#
loop_
_entity.id
_entity.type
_entity.pdbx_description
1 polymer ?
#
loop_
_entity_poly.entity_id
_entity_poly.type
_entity_poly.pdbx_seq_one_letter_code
_entity_poly.pdbx_strand_id
1 'polypeptide(L)'
;MHYAAAGATAPFLPRTMNEPGLTHLSISVDDVRATAERVVEYGGKIVEESDIGNALFIRDPDGQLLELLPVSYRGKLPPKP
;
A
#
# COMPACT_ATOMS: atom_id res chain seq x y z
N MET A 1 25.07 5.81 -4.83
CA MET A 1 23.80 5.96 -5.58
C MET A 1 23.08 7.17 -5.02
N HIS A 2 22.94 8.25 -5.80
CA HIS A 2 22.18 9.44 -5.40
C HIS A 2 20.87 9.47 -6.16
N TYR A 3 19.82 8.91 -5.58
CA TYR A 3 18.50 8.77 -6.22
C TYR A 3 17.75 10.11 -6.37
N ALA A 4 18.26 11.20 -5.78
CA ALA A 4 17.65 12.53 -5.84
C ALA A 4 18.22 13.44 -6.95
N ALA A 5 19.22 13.00 -7.72
CA ALA A 5 19.76 13.81 -8.81
C ALA A 5 18.78 13.85 -9.99
N ALA A 6 18.72 14.99 -10.70
CA ALA A 6 17.87 15.11 -11.89
C ALA A 6 18.25 14.04 -12.93
N GLY A 7 17.26 13.25 -13.37
CA GLY A 7 17.45 12.13 -14.29
C GLY A 7 17.93 10.82 -13.64
N ALA A 8 18.08 10.75 -12.32
CA ALA A 8 18.50 9.52 -11.62
C ALA A 8 17.36 8.51 -11.40
N THR A 9 16.11 8.93 -11.57
CA THR A 9 14.93 8.07 -11.43
C THR A 9 14.41 7.64 -12.78
N ALA A 10 14.20 6.34 -12.96
CA ALA A 10 13.41 5.86 -14.08
C ALA A 10 11.94 6.27 -13.89
N PRO A 11 11.17 6.44 -14.98
CA PRO A 11 9.73 6.64 -14.90
C PRO A 11 9.05 5.47 -14.17
N PHE A 12 7.96 5.77 -13.48
CA PHE A 12 7.10 4.74 -12.89
C PHE A 12 6.58 3.78 -13.97
N LEU A 13 6.62 2.48 -13.67
CA LEU A 13 6.05 1.44 -14.50
C LEU A 13 4.89 0.77 -13.73
N PRO A 14 3.62 1.00 -14.12
CA PRO A 14 2.50 0.34 -13.48
C PRO A 14 2.57 -1.18 -13.69
N ARG A 15 2.22 -1.92 -12.64
CA ARG A 15 2.12 -3.39 -12.66
C ARG A 15 0.74 -3.83 -12.21
N THR A 16 0.22 -4.91 -12.79
CA THR A 16 -0.96 -5.58 -12.25
C THR A 16 -0.57 -6.54 -11.12
N MET A 17 -1.52 -6.83 -10.23
CA MET A 17 -1.27 -7.64 -9.03
C MET A 17 -0.70 -9.04 -9.33
N ASN A 18 -1.09 -9.64 -10.46
CA ASN A 18 -0.73 -10.99 -10.88
C ASN A 18 0.53 -11.05 -11.79
N GLU A 19 1.22 -9.94 -12.01
CA GLU A 19 2.50 -9.94 -12.73
C GLU A 19 3.63 -10.53 -11.87
N PRO A 20 4.65 -11.16 -12.48
CA PRO A 20 5.86 -11.55 -11.77
C PRO A 20 6.64 -10.36 -11.20
N GLY A 21 7.16 -10.51 -9.98
CA GLY A 21 7.98 -9.52 -9.28
C GLY A 21 7.21 -8.78 -8.18
N LEU A 22 7.76 -7.66 -7.71
CA LEU A 22 7.11 -6.82 -6.71
C LEU A 22 6.00 -5.99 -7.37
N THR A 23 4.75 -6.29 -7.03
CA THR A 23 3.56 -5.60 -7.57
C THR A 23 2.90 -4.69 -6.54
N HIS A 24 2.92 -5.07 -5.26
CA HIS A 24 2.37 -4.30 -4.15
C HIS A 24 3.05 -4.66 -2.83
N LEU A 25 2.83 -3.84 -1.81
CA LEU A 25 3.19 -4.11 -0.42
C LEU A 25 1.93 -4.01 0.45
N SER A 26 1.79 -4.92 1.40
CA SER A 26 0.71 -4.87 2.39
C SER A 26 1.21 -4.24 3.70
N ILE A 27 0.46 -3.29 4.24
CA ILE A 27 0.76 -2.57 5.47
C ILE A 27 -0.40 -2.79 6.44
N SER A 28 -0.09 -3.34 7.62
CA SER A 28 -1.10 -3.49 8.66
C SER A 28 -1.28 -2.21 9.46
N VAL A 29 -2.53 -1.78 9.63
CA VAL A 29 -2.95 -0.53 10.27
C VAL A 29 -4.05 -0.80 11.31
N ASP A 30 -4.25 0.14 12.23
CA ASP A 30 -5.29 0.01 13.26
C ASP A 30 -6.71 0.18 12.68
N ASP A 31 -6.87 1.12 11.75
CA ASP A 31 -8.12 1.40 11.04
C ASP A 31 -7.84 1.55 9.53
N VAL A 32 -8.37 0.61 8.75
CA VAL A 32 -8.15 0.54 7.29
C VAL A 32 -8.75 1.75 6.59
N ARG A 33 -9.99 2.12 6.90
CA ARG A 33 -10.71 3.19 6.19
C ARG A 33 -10.16 4.56 6.57
N ALA A 34 -9.97 4.81 7.86
CA ALA A 34 -9.40 6.07 8.32
C ALA A 34 -7.97 6.28 7.78
N THR A 35 -7.17 5.21 7.67
CA THR A 35 -5.85 5.31 7.05
C THR A 35 -5.94 5.61 5.55
N ALA A 36 -6.85 4.98 4.83
CA ALA A 36 -7.05 5.24 3.40
C ALA A 36 -7.47 6.70 3.14
N GLU A 37 -8.36 7.26 3.97
CA GLU A 37 -8.75 8.67 3.88
C GLU A 37 -7.57 9.61 4.12
N ARG A 38 -6.73 9.29 5.11
CA ARG A 38 -5.50 10.04 5.37
C ARG A 38 -4.52 9.98 4.20
N VAL A 39 -4.43 8.87 3.48
CA VAL A 39 -3.62 8.78 2.26
C VAL A 39 -4.06 9.80 1.21
N VAL A 40 -5.38 10.04 1.07
CA VAL A 40 -5.91 11.07 0.15
C VAL A 40 -5.47 12.47 0.57
N GLU A 41 -5.46 12.77 1.87
CA GLU A 41 -4.96 14.06 2.41
C GLU A 41 -3.50 14.34 1.99
N TYR A 42 -2.70 13.28 1.81
CA TYR A 42 -1.29 13.35 1.38
C TYR A 42 -1.08 13.17 -0.13
N GLY A 43 -2.15 13.23 -0.93
CA GLY A 43 -2.08 13.20 -2.40
C GLY A 43 -2.10 11.79 -3.01
N GLY A 44 -2.31 10.76 -2.20
CA GLY A 44 -2.61 9.42 -2.69
C GLY A 44 -4.07 9.27 -3.14
N LYS A 45 -4.46 8.05 -3.50
CA LYS A 45 -5.79 7.71 -4.02
C LYS A 45 -6.27 6.39 -3.44
N ILE A 46 -7.57 6.28 -3.24
CA ILE A 46 -8.21 5.03 -2.83
C ILE A 46 -8.69 4.29 -4.07
N VAL A 47 -8.53 2.97 -4.09
CA VAL A 47 -9.10 2.08 -5.10
C VAL A 47 -10.42 1.55 -4.54
N GLU A 48 -11.49 2.34 -4.65
CA GLU A 48 -12.77 2.07 -3.97
C GLU A 48 -13.38 0.71 -4.35
N GLU A 49 -13.17 0.23 -5.58
CA GLU A 49 -13.63 -1.09 -6.03
C GLU A 49 -12.95 -2.28 -5.32
N SER A 50 -11.87 -2.03 -4.59
CA SER A 50 -11.14 -3.04 -3.83
C SER A 50 -11.55 -3.15 -2.36
N ASP A 51 -12.46 -2.30 -1.89
CA ASP A 51 -12.91 -2.34 -0.50
C ASP A 51 -13.74 -3.60 -0.25
N ILE A 52 -13.17 -4.53 0.51
CA ILE A 52 -13.85 -5.74 0.98
C ILE A 52 -14.11 -5.69 2.49
N GLY A 53 -14.01 -4.51 3.10
CA GLY A 53 -14.25 -4.23 4.52
C GLY A 53 -13.04 -4.47 5.43
N ASN A 54 -12.25 -5.51 5.19
CA ASN A 54 -11.04 -5.82 5.97
C ASN A 54 -9.73 -5.76 5.16
N ALA A 55 -9.82 -5.40 3.88
CA ALA A 55 -8.68 -5.09 3.04
C ALA A 55 -9.11 -3.98 2.06
N LEU A 56 -8.18 -3.08 1.76
CA LEU A 56 -8.42 -1.96 0.85
C LEU A 56 -7.11 -1.58 0.15
N PHE A 57 -7.13 -1.49 -1.17
CA PHE A 57 -6.00 -0.96 -1.92
C PHE A 57 -6.03 0.57 -1.98
N ILE A 58 -4.84 1.15 -1.89
CA ILE A 58 -4.58 2.55 -2.15
C ILE A 58 -3.42 2.69 -3.13
N ARG A 59 -3.28 3.87 -3.74
CA ARG A 59 -2.10 4.31 -4.47
C ARG A 59 -1.46 5.48 -3.76
N ASP A 60 -0.15 5.45 -3.62
CA ASP A 60 0.60 6.61 -3.20
C ASP A 60 0.66 7.69 -4.31
N PRO A 61 1.25 8.87 -4.06
CA PRO A 61 1.36 9.93 -5.07
C PRO A 61 2.09 9.53 -6.35
N ASP A 62 3.01 8.56 -6.28
CA ASP A 62 3.79 8.05 -7.41
C ASP A 62 3.09 6.91 -8.15
N GLY A 63 1.94 6.44 -7.64
CA GLY A 63 1.11 5.40 -8.25
C GLY A 63 1.40 3.98 -7.76
N GLN A 64 2.31 3.79 -6.79
CA GLN A 64 2.61 2.49 -6.21
C GLN A 64 1.37 1.91 -5.54
N LEU A 65 1.05 0.66 -5.86
CA LEU A 65 -0.08 -0.05 -5.25
C LEU A 65 0.32 -0.54 -3.85
N LEU A 66 -0.50 -0.21 -2.84
CA LEU A 66 -0.33 -0.66 -1.46
C LEU A 66 -1.66 -1.23 -0.95
N GLU A 67 -1.59 -2.31 -0.19
CA GLU A 67 -2.74 -2.93 0.46
C GLU A 67 -2.77 -2.56 1.94
N LEU A 68 -3.90 -2.08 2.43
CA LEU A 68 -4.13 -1.86 3.86
C LEU A 68 -4.86 -3.05 4.46
N LEU A 69 -4.34 -3.56 5.56
CA LEU A 69 -4.91 -4.69 6.32
C LEU A 69 -5.01 -4.33 7.81
N PRO A 70 -5.89 -4.94 8.61
CA PRO A 70 -5.93 -4.69 10.04
C PRO A 70 -4.75 -5.33 10.78
N VAL A 71 -4.22 -4.69 11.83
CA VAL A 71 -3.21 -5.26 12.74
C VAL A 71 -3.73 -6.43 13.60
N SER A 72 -5.02 -6.76 13.51
CA SER A 72 -5.67 -7.80 14.32
C SER A 72 -5.05 -9.20 14.15
N TYR A 73 -4.29 -9.44 13.08
CA TYR A 73 -3.50 -10.67 12.91
C TYR A 73 -2.55 -10.93 14.09
N ARG A 74 -2.05 -9.87 14.76
CA ARG A 74 -1.12 -9.98 15.89
C ARG A 74 -1.70 -10.77 17.06
N GLY A 75 -3.01 -10.64 17.30
CA GLY A 75 -3.70 -11.39 18.36
C GLY A 75 -3.84 -12.89 18.07
N LYS A 76 -3.56 -13.32 16.84
CA LYS A 76 -3.60 -14.71 16.39
C LYS A 76 -2.21 -15.34 16.29
N LEU A 77 -1.15 -14.58 16.58
CA LEU A 77 0.21 -15.10 16.52
C LEU A 77 0.46 -16.08 17.69
N PRO A 78 1.22 -17.17 17.46
CA PRO A 78 1.66 -18.02 18.54
C PRO A 78 2.54 -17.23 19.53
N PRO A 79 2.66 -17.68 20.78
CA PRO A 79 3.62 -17.11 21.72
C PRO A 79 5.03 -17.17 21.14
N LYS A 80 5.82 -16.12 21.39
CA LYS A 80 7.23 -16.10 21.00
C LYS A 80 7.99 -17.18 21.79
N PRO A 81 9.02 -17.82 21.19
CA PRO A 81 9.91 -18.74 21.89
C PRO A 81 10.54 -18.11 23.14
#